data_AF-A0A183L820-F1
#
_entry.id   AF-A0A183L820-F1
#
_cell.length_a   1.000
_cell.length_b   1.000
_cell.length_c   1.000
_cell.angle_alpha   90.00
_cell.angle_beta   90.00
_cell.angle_gamma   90.00
#
_symmetry.space_group_name_H-M   'P 1'
#
loop_
_entity.id
_entity.type
_entity.pdbx_description
1 polymer ?
#
loop_
_entity_poly.entity_id
_entity_poly.type
_entity_poly.pdbx_seq_one_letter_code
_entity_poly.pdbx_strand_id
1 'polypeptide(L)'
;MRQLYDTTKKLAGNRRKPERPVKRKEGKVITNIEEQRNRWVEHFKELLNRPAPLNSPNIEAAPTDLPTDVSPPTIEEISMAIRQIKSGKAVGPFDSVNRTTLWKLLRHCGVPQKIVNI
;
A
#
# COMPACT_ATOMS: atom_id res chain seq x y z
N MET A 1 -3.05 -4.74 13.14
CA MET A 1 -2.47 -4.81 11.78
C MET A 1 -2.72 -6.13 11.05
N ARG A 2 -2.50 -7.29 11.67
CA ARG A 2 -2.61 -8.61 10.99
C ARG A 2 -4.02 -8.96 10.49
N GLN A 3 -5.05 -8.66 11.28
CA GLN A 3 -6.45 -8.98 10.94
C GLN A 3 -6.96 -8.29 9.67
N LEU A 4 -6.59 -7.02 9.47
CA LEU A 4 -6.98 -6.25 8.29
C LEU A 4 -6.35 -6.83 7.01
N TYR A 5 -5.07 -7.19 7.09
CA TYR A 5 -4.34 -7.84 6.00
C TYR A 5 -4.96 -9.19 5.62
N ASP A 6 -5.24 -10.04 6.62
CA ASP A 6 -5.81 -11.37 6.40
C ASP A 6 -7.23 -11.30 5.79
N THR A 7 -8.05 -10.34 6.24
CA THR A 7 -9.41 -10.12 5.71
C THR A 7 -9.38 -9.62 4.26
N THR A 8 -8.47 -8.70 3.94
CA THR A 8 -8.28 -8.15 2.59
C THR A 8 -7.79 -9.24 1.63
N LYS A 9 -6.85 -10.08 2.08
CA LYS A 9 -6.33 -11.22 1.33
C LYS A 9 -7.42 -12.25 1.01
N LYS A 10 -8.35 -12.49 1.94
CA LYS A 10 -9.49 -13.40 1.75
C LYS A 10 -10.54 -12.84 0.76
N LEU A 11 -10.79 -11.54 0.80
CA LEU A 11 -11.78 -10.87 -0.07
C LEU A 11 -11.30 -10.66 -1.52
N ALA A 12 -9.99 -10.57 -1.74
CA ALA A 12 -9.41 -10.28 -3.06
C ALA A 12 -9.59 -11.40 -4.12
N GLY A 13 -10.03 -12.60 -3.71
CA GLY A 13 -10.22 -13.76 -4.60
C GLY A 13 -8.92 -14.27 -5.24
N ASN A 14 -9.01 -15.30 -6.08
CA ASN A 14 -7.87 -15.83 -6.83
C ASN A 14 -7.58 -14.97 -8.07
N ARG A 15 -7.01 -13.78 -7.87
CA ARG A 15 -6.38 -13.07 -8.99
C ARG A 15 -5.15 -13.88 -9.42
N ARG A 16 -5.24 -14.57 -10.57
CA ARG A 16 -4.05 -15.05 -11.27
C ARG A 16 -3.24 -13.82 -11.64
N LYS A 17 -2.21 -13.52 -10.85
CA LYS A 17 -1.19 -12.58 -11.28
C LYS A 17 -0.54 -13.22 -12.51
N PRO A 18 -0.56 -12.58 -13.69
CA PRO A 18 0.31 -13.05 -14.76
C PRO A 18 1.72 -13.03 -14.19
N GLU A 19 2.42 -14.15 -14.36
CA GLU A 19 3.81 -14.26 -13.92
C GLU A 19 4.57 -13.18 -14.67
N ARG A 20 4.98 -12.13 -13.94
CA ARG A 20 5.64 -10.98 -14.54
C ARG A 20 7.02 -11.45 -14.94
N PRO A 21 7.34 -11.50 -16.24
CA PRO A 21 8.64 -11.99 -16.67
C PRO A 21 9.72 -11.09 -16.09
N VAL A 22 10.65 -11.67 -15.35
CA VAL A 22 11.78 -10.93 -14.77
C VAL A 22 12.88 -10.88 -15.81
N LYS A 23 13.48 -9.70 -16.03
CA LYS A 23 14.62 -9.56 -16.93
C LYS A 23 15.93 -9.86 -16.17
N ARG A 24 16.84 -10.61 -16.79
CA ARG A 24 18.23 -10.71 -16.32
C ARG A 24 18.96 -9.38 -16.51
N LYS A 25 20.16 -9.26 -15.92
CA LYS A 25 21.00 -8.05 -16.05
C LYS A 25 21.31 -7.74 -17.52
N GLU A 26 21.35 -8.76 -18.37
CA GLU A 26 21.62 -8.68 -19.81
C GLU A 26 20.36 -8.34 -20.65
N GLY A 27 19.24 -7.97 -20.02
CA GLY A 27 18.00 -7.56 -20.70
C GLY A 27 17.13 -8.70 -21.24
N LYS A 28 17.61 -9.95 -21.22
CA LYS A 28 16.87 -11.14 -21.65
C LYS A 28 15.78 -11.52 -20.63
N VAL A 29 14.59 -11.83 -21.13
CA VAL A 29 13.44 -12.24 -20.32
C VAL A 29 13.61 -13.66 -19.79
N ILE A 30 13.45 -13.84 -18.49
CA ILE A 30 13.43 -15.15 -17.82
C ILE A 30 12.00 -15.69 -17.83
N THR A 31 11.84 -16.90 -18.37
CA THR A 31 10.57 -17.64 -18.40
C THR A 31 10.53 -18.83 -17.45
N ASN A 32 11.68 -19.26 -16.91
CA ASN A 32 11.80 -20.37 -15.96
C ASN A 32 11.77 -19.88 -14.50
N ILE A 33 10.93 -20.51 -13.67
CA ILE A 33 10.73 -20.21 -12.25
C ILE A 33 12.03 -20.36 -11.44
N GLU A 34 12.84 -21.39 -11.72
CA GLU A 34 14.10 -21.63 -11.02
C GLU A 34 15.12 -20.52 -11.30
N GLU A 35 15.23 -20.12 -12.57
CA GLU A 35 16.08 -19.02 -12.99
C GLU A 35 15.62 -17.68 -12.39
N GLN A 36 14.31 -17.47 -12.27
CA GLN A 36 13.75 -16.29 -11.62
C GLN A 36 14.12 -16.26 -10.13
N ARG A 37 14.04 -17.39 -9.43
CA ARG A 37 14.48 -17.52 -8.03
C ARG A 37 15.96 -17.21 -7.88
N ASN A 38 16.81 -17.76 -8.76
CA ASN A 38 18.25 -17.49 -8.73
C ASN A 38 18.55 -16.00 -8.96
N ARG A 39 17.85 -15.35 -9.91
CA ARG A 39 17.96 -13.91 -10.13
C ARG A 39 17.54 -13.09 -8.90
N TRP A 40 16.51 -13.53 -8.17
CA TRP A 40 16.09 -12.91 -6.91
C TRP A 40 17.17 -13.05 -5.83
N VAL A 41 17.75 -14.25 -5.68
CA VAL A 41 18.83 -14.49 -4.71
C VAL A 41 20.03 -13.59 -4.99
N GLU A 42 20.46 -13.46 -6.24
CA GLU A 42 21.54 -12.56 -6.63
C GLU A 42 21.21 -11.09 -6.33
N HIS A 43 20.00 -10.64 -6.69
CA HIS A 43 19.58 -9.26 -6.45
C HIS A 43 19.59 -8.91 -4.96
N PHE A 44 19.02 -9.78 -4.13
CA PHE A 44 19.00 -9.57 -2.68
C PHE A 44 20.41 -9.67 -2.08
N LYS A 45 21.26 -10.57 -2.57
CA LYS A 45 22.65 -10.64 -2.11
C LYS A 45 23.41 -9.35 -2.42
N GLU A 46 23.25 -8.79 -3.62
CA GLU A 46 23.86 -7.51 -4.00
C GLU A 46 23.31 -6.34 -3.18
N LEU A 47 21.99 -6.30 -2.96
CA LEU A 47 21.33 -5.25 -2.19
C LEU A 47 21.76 -5.26 -0.71
N LEU A 48 21.73 -6.45 -0.08
CA LEU A 48 21.96 -6.61 1.36
C LEU A 48 23.43 -6.59 1.74
N ASN A 49 24.33 -6.98 0.82
CA ASN A 49 25.78 -6.93 1.05
C ASN A 49 26.43 -5.70 0.40
N ARG A 50 25.65 -4.69 0.03
CA ARG A 50 26.19 -3.43 -0.49
C ARG A 50 27.00 -2.76 0.64
N PRO A 51 28.30 -2.46 0.42
CA PRO A 51 29.09 -1.76 1.43
C PRO A 51 28.51 -0.38 1.68
N ALA A 52 28.69 0.12 2.91
CA ALA A 52 28.29 1.48 3.26
C ALA A 52 28.93 2.46 2.25
N PRO A 53 28.16 3.37 1.64
CA PRO A 53 28.73 4.37 0.75
C PRO A 53 29.80 5.18 1.51
N LEU A 54 30.97 5.36 0.89
CA LEU A 54 32.12 6.06 1.49
C LEU A 54 31.79 7.55 1.79
N ASN A 55 30.87 8.11 1.00
CA ASN A 55 30.42 9.47 1.15
C ASN A 55 29.19 9.49 2.05
N SER A 56 29.18 10.37 3.05
CA SER A 56 27.96 10.76 3.75
C SER A 56 26.95 11.24 2.71
N PRO A 57 25.77 10.61 2.58
CA PRO A 57 24.75 11.12 1.67
C PRO A 57 24.43 12.56 2.10
N ASN A 58 24.57 13.50 1.16
CA ASN A 58 24.15 14.89 1.35
C ASN A 58 22.62 14.92 1.34
N ILE A 59 22.01 14.49 2.44
CA ILE A 59 20.57 14.56 2.64
C ILE A 59 20.31 15.98 3.11
N GLU A 60 19.92 16.83 2.16
CA GLU A 60 19.30 18.10 2.49
C GLU A 60 18.15 17.80 3.43
N ALA A 61 18.15 18.43 4.61
CA ALA A 61 17.17 18.15 5.65
C ALA A 61 15.77 18.30 5.04
N ALA A 62 14.97 17.23 5.12
CA ALA A 62 13.57 17.32 4.76
C ALA A 62 12.95 18.45 5.61
N PRO A 63 12.15 19.35 5.03
CA PRO A 63 11.43 20.35 5.81
C PRO A 63 10.69 19.64 6.96
N THR A 64 11.13 19.91 8.19
CA THR A 64 10.64 19.25 9.41
C THR A 64 9.16 19.52 9.67
N ASP A 65 8.61 20.54 9.04
CA ASP A 65 7.25 20.99 9.28
C ASP A 65 6.32 20.50 8.17
N LEU A 66 6.08 19.18 8.13
CA LEU A 66 4.75 18.73 7.74
C LEU A 66 3.89 18.85 9.00
N PRO A 67 2.92 19.79 9.06
CA PRO A 67 1.96 19.86 10.15
C PRO A 67 1.08 18.62 10.06
N THR A 68 1.60 17.52 10.56
CA THR A 68 0.84 16.31 10.80
C THR A 68 0.17 16.58 12.12
N ASP A 69 -1.06 17.08 12.04
CA ASP A 69 -1.88 17.23 13.23
C ASP A 69 -2.10 15.83 13.82
N VAL A 70 -1.47 15.58 14.97
CA VAL A 70 -1.63 14.36 15.76
C VAL A 70 -2.89 14.42 16.63
N SER A 71 -3.70 15.46 16.51
CA SER A 71 -5.01 15.53 17.13
C SER A 71 -5.94 14.44 16.55
N PRO A 72 -6.93 13.97 17.34
CA PRO A 72 -7.96 13.11 16.82
C PRO A 72 -8.71 13.79 15.68
N PRO A 73 -8.99 13.08 14.57
CA PRO A 73 -9.67 13.67 13.42
C PRO A 73 -11.05 14.21 13.82
N THR A 74 -11.35 15.40 13.33
CA THR A 74 -12.63 16.08 13.56
C THR A 74 -13.77 15.38 12.79
N ILE A 75 -15.01 15.60 13.23
CA ILE A 75 -16.20 15.00 12.61
C ILE A 75 -16.34 15.50 11.16
N GLU A 76 -15.96 16.74 10.91
CA GLU A 76 -15.97 17.42 9.61
C GLU A 76 -14.98 16.78 8.64
N GLU A 77 -13.76 16.50 9.08
CA GLU A 77 -12.74 15.80 8.28
C GLU A 77 -13.17 14.39 7.93
N ILE A 78 -13.75 13.67 8.90
CA ILE A 78 -14.30 12.31 8.68
C ILE A 78 -15.44 12.38 7.65
N SER A 79 -16.34 13.37 7.76
CA SER A 79 -17.46 13.58 6.83
C SER A 79 -16.96 13.92 5.41
N MET A 80 -15.98 14.82 5.29
CA MET A 80 -15.37 15.18 4.01
C MET A 80 -14.69 13.99 3.34
N ALA A 81 -13.94 13.19 4.09
CA ALA A 81 -13.31 11.97 3.58
C ALA A 81 -14.36 10.98 3.06
N ILE A 82 -15.46 10.76 3.82
CA ILE A 82 -16.57 9.92 3.38
C ILE A 82 -17.20 10.45 2.08
N ARG A 83 -17.37 11.77 1.93
CA ARG A 83 -17.89 12.40 0.70
C ARG A 83 -16.96 12.25 -0.50
N GLN A 84 -15.65 12.42 -0.32
CA GLN A 84 -14.65 12.19 -1.37
C GLN A 84 -14.68 10.75 -1.87
N ILE A 85 -14.81 9.79 -0.95
CA ILE A 85 -14.94 8.37 -1.30
C ILE A 85 -16.27 8.08 -2.01
N LYS A 86 -17.39 8.67 -1.55
CA LYS A 86 -18.70 8.55 -2.23
C LYS A 86 -18.68 9.11 -3.66
N SER A 87 -17.89 10.16 -3.91
CA SER A 87 -17.76 10.78 -5.24
C SER A 87 -16.74 10.11 -6.16
N GLY A 88 -16.08 9.03 -5.72
CA GLY A 88 -15.07 8.31 -6.51
C GLY A 88 -13.75 9.09 -6.68
N LYS A 89 -13.54 10.16 -5.90
CA LYS A 89 -12.34 11.01 -5.93
C LYS A 89 -11.30 10.63 -4.87
N ALA A 90 -11.46 9.47 -4.23
CA ALA A 90 -10.53 9.03 -3.21
C ALA A 90 -9.14 8.80 -3.81
N VAL A 91 -8.12 9.42 -3.23
CA VAL A 91 -6.71 9.22 -3.57
C VAL A 91 -6.13 8.23 -2.56
N GLY A 92 -5.53 7.13 -3.04
CA GLY A 92 -4.89 6.12 -2.20
C GLY A 92 -5.66 4.79 -2.12
N PRO A 93 -5.30 3.85 -1.22
CA PRO A 93 -5.76 2.45 -1.22
C PRO A 93 -7.27 2.22 -1.13
N PHE A 94 -8.04 3.26 -0.83
CA PHE A 94 -9.50 3.25 -0.74
C PHE A 94 -10.19 3.62 -2.07
N ASP A 95 -9.44 4.02 -3.09
CA ASP A 95 -9.91 4.32 -4.45
C ASP A 95 -10.68 3.17 -5.11
N SER A 96 -10.28 1.94 -4.82
CA SER A 96 -10.82 0.70 -5.39
C SER A 96 -11.79 -0.04 -4.47
N VAL A 97 -12.01 0.47 -3.24
CA VAL A 97 -12.94 -0.14 -2.28
C VAL A 97 -14.36 0.28 -2.67
N ASN A 98 -15.13 -0.66 -3.22
CA ASN A 98 -16.54 -0.44 -3.51
C ASN A 98 -17.26 0.10 -2.26
N ARG A 99 -18.16 1.08 -2.44
CA ARG A 99 -18.99 1.69 -1.39
C ARG A 99 -19.58 0.66 -0.41
N THR A 100 -20.06 -0.47 -0.92
CA THR A 100 -20.64 -1.57 -0.12
C THR A 100 -19.60 -2.25 0.78
N THR A 101 -18.37 -2.37 0.30
CA THR A 101 -17.24 -2.95 1.02
C THR A 101 -16.76 -2.00 2.13
N LEU A 102 -16.71 -0.70 1.85
CA LEU A 102 -16.36 0.32 2.83
C LEU A 102 -17.34 0.33 4.02
N TRP A 103 -18.65 0.25 3.76
CA TRP A 103 -19.65 0.23 4.83
C TRP A 103 -19.56 -1.01 5.73
N LYS A 104 -19.21 -2.17 5.16
CA LYS A 104 -18.98 -3.39 5.93
C LYS A 104 -17.75 -3.25 6.83
N LEU A 105 -16.69 -2.62 6.34
CA LEU A 105 -15.47 -2.36 7.11
C LEU A 105 -15.70 -1.38 8.25
N LEU A 106 -16.35 -0.24 7.99
CA LEU A 106 -16.65 0.77 9.02
C LEU A 106 -17.51 0.18 10.14
N ARG A 107 -18.46 -0.70 9.81
CA ARG A 107 -19.27 -1.43 10.80
C ARG A 107 -18.43 -2.40 11.64
N HIS A 108 -17.50 -3.13 11.03
CA HIS A 108 -16.60 -4.05 11.74
C HIS A 108 -15.59 -3.31 12.64
N CYS A 109 -15.23 -2.07 12.30
CA CYS A 109 -14.38 -1.20 13.12
C CYS A 109 -15.15 -0.46 14.23
N GLY A 110 -16.47 -0.68 14.38
CA GLY A 110 -17.28 -0.05 15.42
C GLY A 110 -17.64 1.41 15.16
N VAL A 111 -17.51 1.90 13.92
CA VAL A 111 -17.87 3.29 13.58
C VAL A 111 -19.41 3.45 13.64
N PRO A 112 -19.92 4.40 14.44
CA PRO A 112 -21.36 4.63 14.57
C PRO A 112 -22.05 4.94 13.23
N GLN A 113 -23.20 4.31 12.99
CA GLN A 113 -23.99 4.51 11.76
C GLN A 113 -24.40 5.97 11.52
N LYS A 114 -24.52 6.76 12.59
CA LYS A 114 -24.84 8.19 12.52
C LYS A 114 -23.79 9.01 11.77
N ILE A 115 -22.52 8.59 11.81
CA ILE A 115 -21.39 9.24 11.11
C ILE A 115 -21.32 8.76 9.65
N VAL A 116 -21.73 7.52 9.43
CA VAL A 116 -21.75 6.82 8.14
C VAL A 116 -22.89 7.31 7.22
N ASN A 117 -24.05 7.64 7.77
CA ASN A 117 -25.25 8.01 7.01
C ASN A 117 -25.38 9.52 6.67
N ILE A 118 -24.32 10.33 6.89
CA ILE A 118 -24.26 11.75 6.49
C ILE A 118 -24.02 11.90 4.99
#